data_AF-B8CB94-F1
#
_entry.id   AF-B8CB94-F1
#
_cell.length_a   1.000
_cell.length_b   1.000
_cell.length_c   1.000
_cell.angle_alpha   90.00
_cell.angle_beta   90.00
_cell.angle_gamma   90.00
#
_symmetry.space_group_name_H-M   'P 1'
#
loop_
_entity.id
_entity.type
_entity.pdbx_description
1 polymer ?
#
loop_
_entity_poly.entity_id
_entity_poly.type
_entity_poly.pdbx_seq_one_letter_code
_entity_poly.pdbx_strand_id
1 'polypeptide(L)' 'CRTCKGINPVFTRIAREYEGELMFAKADATGSVGKALGRQLGVIAVPSFVLFKDGV' A
#
# COMPACT_ATOMS: atom_id res chain seq x y z
N CYS A 1 -2.86 -7.84 10.93
CA CYS A 1 -3.77 -6.68 10.74
C CYS A 1 -5.14 -7.16 10.23
N ARG A 2 -6.24 -6.94 10.96
CA ARG A 2 -7.60 -7.36 10.56
C ARG A 2 -8.15 -6.48 9.42
N THR A 3 -8.05 -5.16 9.57
CA THR A 3 -8.50 -4.18 8.57
C THR A 3 -7.81 -4.34 7.22
N CYS A 4 -6.50 -4.64 7.23
CA CYS A 4 -5.73 -4.91 6.01
C CYS A 4 -6.24 -6.14 5.24
N LYS A 5 -6.69 -7.19 5.95
CA LYS A 5 -7.32 -8.35 5.31
C LYS A 5 -8.68 -8.00 4.72
N GLY A 6 -9.44 -7.15 5.39
CA GLY A 6 -10.77 -6.70 4.93
C GLY A 6 -10.73 -5.88 3.64
N ILE A 7 -9.74 -4.99 3.48
CA ILE A 7 -9.63 -4.17 2.26
C ILE A 7 -8.98 -4.89 1.07
N ASN A 8 -8.28 -6.00 1.32
CA ASN A 8 -7.50 -6.71 0.31
C ASN A 8 -8.31 -7.11 -0.94
N PRO A 9 -9.55 -7.66 -0.84
CA PRO A 9 -10.33 -8.03 -2.02
C PRO A 9 -10.63 -6.83 -2.93
N VAL A 10 -10.96 -5.68 -2.33
CA VAL A 10 -11.23 -4.44 -3.06
C VAL A 10 -9.97 -3.93 -3.74
N PHE A 11 -8.84 -3.89 -3.01
CA PHE A 11 -7.54 -3.48 -3.55
C PHE A 11 -7.11 -4.36 -4.75
N THR A 12 -7.27 -5.68 -4.66
CA THR A 12 -6.92 -6.58 -5.75
C THR A 12 -7.88 -6.48 -6.94
N ARG A 13 -9.15 -6.13 -6.70
CA ARG A 13 -10.13 -5.93 -7.77
C ARG A 13 -9.77 -4.69 -8.59
N ILE A 14 -9.55 -3.54 -7.94
CA ILE A 14 -9.19 -2.30 -8.65
C ILE A 14 -7.81 -2.41 -9.33
N ALA A 15 -6.87 -3.17 -8.75
CA ALA A 15 -5.58 -3.41 -9.39
C ALA A 15 -5.69 -4.12 -10.74
N ARG A 16 -6.71 -4.97 -10.93
CA ARG A 16 -7.02 -5.63 -12.20
C ARG A 16 -7.78 -4.70 -13.15
N GLU A 17 -8.70 -3.91 -12.62
CA GLU A 17 -9.50 -2.97 -13.42
C GLU A 17 -8.64 -1.87 -14.06
N TYR A 18 -7.55 -1.45 -13.40
CA TYR A 18 -6.63 -0.40 -13.85
C TYR A 18 -5.29 -0.95 -14.37
N GLU A 19 -5.25 -2.22 -14.77
CA GLU A 19 -4.03 -2.84 -15.31
C GLU A 19 -3.54 -2.08 -16.56
N GLY A 20 -2.28 -1.64 -16.53
CA GLY A 20 -1.68 -0.82 -17.60
C GLY A 20 -1.84 0.70 -17.42
N GLU A 21 -2.73 1.16 -16.54
CA GLU A 21 -2.92 2.59 -16.22
C GLU A 21 -2.27 3.00 -14.90
N LEU A 22 -2.41 2.17 -13.87
CA LEU A 22 -1.88 2.43 -12.53
C LEU A 22 -1.17 1.19 -11.98
N MET A 23 -0.01 1.40 -11.37
CA MET A 23 0.72 0.34 -10.67
C MET A 23 0.25 0.24 -9.22
N PHE A 24 -0.20 -0.94 -8.82
CA PHE A 24 -0.60 -1.23 -7.45
C PHE A 24 0.49 -2.07 -6.75
N ALA A 25 1.07 -1.53 -5.68
CA ALA A 25 2.07 -2.22 -4.87
C ALA A 25 1.59 -2.40 -3.43
N LYS A 26 2.00 -3.50 -2.80
CA LYS A 26 1.76 -3.79 -1.38
C LYS A 26 3.09 -3.83 -0.65
N ALA A 27 3.19 -3.08 0.43
CA ALA A 27 4.33 -3.14 1.35
C ALA A 27 3.90 -3.74 2.69
N ASP A 28 4.73 -4.62 3.26
CA ASP A 28 4.57 -5.04 4.64
C ASP A 28 5.15 -3.96 5.57
N ALA A 29 4.33 -3.47 6.50
CA ALA A 29 4.71 -2.48 7.50
C ALA A 29 5.31 -3.11 8.77
N THR A 30 5.47 -4.44 8.81
CA THR A 30 6.13 -5.14 9.92
C THR A 30 7.65 -5.27 9.73
N GLY A 31 8.35 -5.75 10.76
CA GLY A 31 9.81 -5.86 10.73
C GLY A 31 10.55 -4.51 10.80
N SER A 32 11.89 -4.55 10.77
CA SER A 32 12.73 -3.34 10.80
C SER A 32 12.62 -2.54 9.50
N VAL A 33 12.69 -3.22 8.36
CA VAL A 33 12.61 -2.63 7.01
C VAL A 33 11.25 -1.96 6.78
N GLY A 34 10.15 -2.68 7.04
CA GLY A 34 8.81 -2.15 6.86
C GLY A 34 8.50 -0.95 7.76
N LYS A 35 8.97 -0.99 9.02
CA LYS A 35 8.86 0.17 9.93
C LYS A 35 9.67 1.37 9.46
N ALA A 36 10.88 1.17 8.92
CA ALA A 36 11.70 2.25 8.38
C ALA A 36 11.02 2.90 7.16
N LEU A 37 10.51 2.08 6.23
CA LEU A 37 9.73 2.56 5.08
C LEU A 37 8.48 3.32 5.52
N GLY A 38 7.72 2.79 6.48
CA GLY A 38 6.53 3.44 7.01
C GLY A 38 6.84 4.82 7.59
N ARG A 39 7.94 4.96 8.34
CA ARG A 39 8.40 6.27 8.85
C ARG A 39 8.78 7.23 7.72
N GLN A 40 9.51 6.74 6.71
CA GLN A 40 9.92 7.56 5.56
C GLN A 40 8.71 8.08 4.77
N LEU A 41 7.64 7.29 4.68
CA LEU A 41 6.41 7.65 3.97
C LEU A 41 5.34 8.32 4.86
N GLY A 42 5.65 8.62 6.13
CA GLY A 42 4.69 9.24 7.05
C GLY A 42 3.51 8.34 7.47
N VAL A 43 3.64 7.03 7.34
CA VAL A 43 2.60 6.06 7.70
C VAL A 43 2.59 5.84 9.23
N ILE A 44 1.54 6.32 9.89
CA ILE A 44 1.34 6.19 11.34
C ILE A 44 0.41 5.01 11.73
N ALA A 45 -0.40 4.51 10.79
CA ALA A 45 -1.36 3.43 11.03
C ALA A 45 -1.56 2.58 9.76
N VAL A 46 -2.07 1.35 9.93
CA VAL A 46 -2.36 0.43 8.81
C VAL A 46 -3.84 0.05 8.75
N PRO A 47 -4.42 -0.16 7.56
CA PRO A 47 -3.82 0.09 6.24
C PRO A 47 -3.69 1.60 5.95
N SER A 48 -2.68 1.98 5.18
CA SER A 48 -2.50 3.31 4.61
C SER A 48 -2.24 3.18 3.11
N PHE A 49 -2.64 4.17 2.33
CA PHE A 49 -2.40 4.21 0.89
C PHE A 49 -1.55 5.44 0.57
N VAL A 50 -0.49 5.21 -0.22
CA VAL A 50 0.42 6.25 -0.70
C VAL A 50 0.35 6.23 -2.22
N LEU A 51 0.07 7.38 -2.83
CA LEU A 51 0.07 7.55 -4.28
C LEU A 51 1.38 8.19 -4.70
N PHE A 52 2.08 7.55 -5.63
CA PHE A 52 3.26 8.11 -6.29
C PHE A 52 2.84 8.56 -7.69
N LYS A 53 3.29 9.75 -8.11
CA LYS A 53 3.03 10.30 -9.44
C LYS A 53 4.30 11.00 -9.93
N ASP A 54 4.66 10.80 -11.19
CA ASP A 54 5.80 11.45 -11.88
C ASP A 54 7.21 11.17 -11.30
N GLY A 55 7.36 10.11 -10.51
CA GLY A 55 8.56 9.92 -9.67
C GLY A 55 8.50 10.87 -8.46
N VAL A 56 9.02 10.42 -7.31
CA VAL A 56 8.85 11.07 -5.98
C VAL A 56 8.69 12.59 -6.05
#